data_AF-A0A7C0WRR6-F1
#
_entry.id   AF-A0A7C0WRR6-F1
#
_cell.length_a   1.000
_cell.length_b   1.000
_cell.length_c   1.000
_cell.angle_alpha   90.00
_cell.angle_beta   90.00
_cell.angle_gamma   90.00
#
_symmetry.space_group_name_H-M   'P 1'
#
loop_
_entity.id
_entity.type
_entity.pdbx_description
1 polymer ?
#
loop_
_entity_poly.entity_id
_entity_poly.type
_entity_poly.pdbx_seq_one_letter_code
_entity_poly.pdbx_strand_id
1 'polypeptide(L)'
;MNKINDDNRVKAVALAHGAFGTLNGKTANGVILYEEEGRYNVLAIIDRAKAGEDAGEVLGIGTRGIPIVESFEKALKLKPEALILGVAPPGGKLPDEWRENIKSAIKNGMDIINGLHQFLNDDPEFAELAKEYGVRLVDNRRPPENLVLANGECRSWKVPVVAVLSTDAACGKHVSIMEFMRSAKKAGYNPGFVATGQSAMLLQNDAEAVVDAIPIDFAAGEVERLTKQSIEKGRQIIFVEGQGSLSHPAYGPDSMAVLYGCWPAATIL
;
A
#
# COMPACT_ATOMS: atom_id res chain seq x y z
N MET A 1 -29.99 11.64 -1.34
CA MET A 1 -28.90 12.65 -1.35
C MET A 1 -27.88 12.20 -2.37
N ASN A 2 -27.86 12.84 -3.54
CA ASN A 2 -26.96 12.48 -4.62
C ASN A 2 -25.53 12.91 -4.24
N LYS A 3 -24.65 11.95 -3.95
CA LYS A 3 -23.20 12.19 -3.94
C LYS A 3 -22.79 12.45 -5.39
N ILE A 4 -22.64 13.72 -5.75
CA ILE A 4 -21.87 14.12 -6.93
C ILE A 4 -20.42 13.83 -6.54
N ASN A 5 -19.93 12.61 -6.82
CA ASN A 5 -18.52 12.28 -6.66
C ASN A 5 -17.78 12.77 -7.90
N ASP A 6 -17.27 14.00 -7.82
CA ASP A 6 -16.16 14.43 -8.68
C ASP A 6 -14.86 13.93 -8.04
N ASP A 7 -14.71 12.62 -8.07
CA ASP A 7 -13.61 11.92 -7.43
C ASP A 7 -12.41 11.86 -8.38
N ASN A 8 -11.45 12.77 -8.18
CA ASN A 8 -10.22 12.90 -8.98
C ASN A 8 -9.20 11.75 -8.76
N ARG A 9 -9.59 10.67 -8.06
CA ARG A 9 -8.73 9.50 -7.84
C ARG A 9 -8.61 8.66 -9.11
N VAL A 10 -7.43 8.07 -9.29
CA VAL A 10 -7.12 7.20 -10.44
C VAL A 10 -8.05 5.99 -10.41
N LYS A 11 -8.74 5.73 -11.53
CA LYS A 11 -9.61 4.57 -11.66
C LYS A 11 -8.77 3.31 -11.78
N ALA A 12 -8.93 2.38 -10.87
CA ALA A 12 -8.15 1.16 -10.85
C ALA A 12 -9.00 -0.11 -10.82
N VAL A 13 -8.42 -1.21 -11.25
CA VAL A 13 -8.93 -2.56 -10.97
C VAL A 13 -7.84 -3.34 -10.24
N ALA A 14 -8.22 -4.24 -9.34
CA ALA A 14 -7.26 -5.01 -8.55
C ALA A 14 -7.34 -6.51 -8.85
N LEU A 15 -6.20 -7.10 -9.18
CA LEU A 15 -6.06 -8.54 -9.41
C LEU A 15 -5.94 -9.27 -8.07
N ALA A 16 -6.84 -10.22 -7.80
CA ALA A 16 -6.94 -10.90 -6.51
C ALA A 16 -7.34 -12.38 -6.60
N HIS A 17 -7.19 -13.03 -7.77
CA HIS A 17 -7.62 -14.41 -8.04
C HIS A 17 -7.34 -15.40 -6.89
N GLY A 18 -8.41 -15.98 -6.35
CA GLY A 18 -8.38 -17.00 -5.32
C GLY A 18 -7.93 -16.52 -3.93
N ALA A 19 -7.71 -15.21 -3.75
CA ALA A 19 -7.16 -14.66 -2.52
C ALA A 19 -7.97 -13.50 -1.94
N PHE A 20 -8.91 -12.91 -2.69
CA PHE A 20 -9.74 -11.84 -2.18
C PHE A 20 -10.55 -12.33 -0.96
N GLY A 21 -10.64 -11.53 0.10
CA GLY A 21 -11.26 -11.93 1.37
C GLY A 21 -10.48 -12.97 2.18
N THR A 22 -9.25 -13.30 1.79
CA THR A 22 -8.32 -14.13 2.57
C THR A 22 -7.12 -13.31 3.03
N LEU A 23 -6.30 -13.85 3.94
CA LEU A 23 -5.05 -13.20 4.37
C LEU A 23 -4.06 -12.96 3.23
N ASN A 24 -4.05 -13.82 2.21
CA ASN A 24 -3.15 -13.68 1.06
C ASN A 24 -3.53 -12.52 0.14
N GLY A 25 -4.79 -12.10 0.16
CA GLY A 25 -5.31 -10.95 -0.59
C GLY A 25 -5.20 -9.63 0.17
N LYS A 26 -4.35 -9.51 1.20
CA LYS A 26 -4.31 -8.33 2.09
C LYS A 26 -4.26 -6.99 1.36
N THR A 27 -3.56 -6.93 0.23
CA THR A 27 -3.43 -5.70 -0.57
C THR A 27 -4.75 -5.36 -1.27
N ALA A 28 -5.37 -6.33 -1.95
CA ALA A 28 -6.70 -6.17 -2.55
C ALA A 28 -7.78 -5.88 -1.50
N ASN A 29 -7.74 -6.56 -0.34
CA ASN A 29 -8.68 -6.32 0.75
C ASN A 29 -8.52 -4.89 1.29
N GLY A 30 -7.27 -4.46 1.52
CA GLY A 30 -6.95 -3.15 2.09
C GLY A 30 -7.46 -1.98 1.24
N VAL A 31 -7.34 -2.05 -0.09
CA VAL A 31 -7.85 -0.97 -0.97
C VAL A 31 -9.37 -0.87 -1.00
N ILE A 32 -10.09 -1.92 -0.61
CA ILE A 32 -11.55 -1.89 -0.46
C ILE A 32 -11.95 -1.48 0.96
N LEU A 33 -11.28 -2.00 1.99
CA LEU A 33 -11.54 -1.65 3.40
C LEU A 33 -11.35 -0.15 3.67
N TYR A 34 -10.34 0.45 3.04
CA TYR A 34 -9.97 1.86 3.18
C TYR A 34 -10.14 2.62 1.88
N GLU A 35 -11.16 2.26 1.10
CA GLU A 35 -11.43 2.87 -0.19
C GLU A 35 -11.49 4.39 -0.05
N GLU A 36 -12.23 4.96 0.91
CA GLU A 36 -12.40 6.42 1.05
C GLU A 36 -11.08 7.16 1.33
N GLU A 37 -10.11 6.50 1.95
CA GLU A 37 -8.76 7.01 2.19
C GLU A 37 -7.74 6.57 1.13
N GLY A 38 -8.18 5.82 0.12
CA GLY A 38 -7.36 5.30 -0.96
C GLY A 38 -6.91 6.38 -1.96
N ARG A 39 -5.81 6.11 -2.66
CA ARG A 39 -5.39 6.90 -3.84
C ARG A 39 -6.16 6.53 -5.11
N TYR A 40 -6.77 5.36 -5.09
CA TYR A 40 -7.42 4.75 -6.23
C TYR A 40 -8.92 4.64 -5.99
N ASN A 41 -9.70 4.91 -7.03
CA ASN A 41 -11.11 4.56 -7.11
C ASN A 41 -11.19 3.15 -7.73
N VAL A 42 -11.41 2.13 -6.90
CA VAL A 42 -11.38 0.72 -7.33
C VAL A 42 -12.71 0.35 -7.98
N LEU A 43 -12.69 0.20 -9.31
CA LEU A 43 -13.88 -0.08 -10.11
C LEU A 43 -14.33 -1.54 -10.06
N ALA A 44 -13.40 -2.47 -9.84
CA ALA A 44 -13.68 -3.90 -9.70
C ALA A 44 -12.51 -4.66 -9.08
N ILE A 45 -12.83 -5.80 -8.48
CA ILE A 45 -11.87 -6.84 -8.11
C ILE A 45 -11.91 -7.95 -9.16
N ILE A 46 -10.74 -8.42 -9.60
CA ILE A 46 -10.63 -9.54 -10.54
C ILE A 46 -10.36 -10.81 -9.73
N ASP A 47 -11.42 -11.59 -9.51
CA ASP A 47 -11.35 -12.87 -8.83
C ASP A 47 -12.43 -13.85 -9.33
N ARG A 48 -12.02 -14.76 -10.21
CA ARG A 48 -12.84 -15.88 -10.72
C ARG A 48 -13.61 -16.67 -9.66
N ALA A 49 -13.06 -16.82 -8.46
CA ALA A 49 -13.68 -17.65 -7.42
C ALA A 49 -14.93 -17.00 -6.81
N LYS A 50 -15.07 -15.66 -6.94
CA LYS A 50 -16.11 -14.85 -6.32
C LYS A 50 -16.85 -13.96 -7.33
N ALA A 51 -16.76 -14.31 -8.61
CA ALA A 51 -17.31 -13.50 -9.68
C ALA A 51 -18.83 -13.35 -9.54
N GLY A 52 -19.32 -12.10 -9.67
CA GLY A 52 -20.74 -11.75 -9.50
C GLY A 52 -21.10 -11.29 -8.10
N GLU A 53 -20.23 -11.45 -7.11
CA GLU A 53 -20.42 -10.92 -5.76
C GLU A 53 -20.00 -9.43 -5.66
N ASP A 54 -20.40 -8.78 -4.56
CA ASP A 54 -19.94 -7.44 -4.19
C ASP A 54 -18.71 -7.52 -3.27
N ALA A 55 -17.70 -6.69 -3.55
CA ALA A 55 -16.45 -6.69 -2.81
C ALA A 55 -16.63 -6.36 -1.31
N GLY A 56 -17.57 -5.48 -0.98
CA GLY A 56 -17.86 -5.11 0.40
C GLY A 56 -18.60 -6.20 1.18
N GLU A 57 -19.50 -6.92 0.52
CA GLU A 57 -20.20 -8.08 1.10
C GLU A 57 -19.21 -9.20 1.43
N VAL A 58 -18.30 -9.52 0.49
CA VAL A 58 -17.25 -10.53 0.71
C VAL A 58 -16.34 -10.19 1.90
N LEU A 59 -16.09 -8.89 2.12
CA LEU A 59 -15.27 -8.42 3.25
C LEU A 59 -16.08 -8.18 4.53
N GLY A 60 -17.40 -8.37 4.50
CA GLY A 60 -18.28 -8.18 5.66
C GLY A 60 -18.46 -6.71 6.08
N ILE A 61 -18.21 -5.75 5.18
CA ILE A 61 -18.32 -4.31 5.44
C ILE A 61 -19.58 -3.67 4.81
N GLY A 62 -20.54 -4.52 4.40
CA GLY A 62 -21.76 -4.14 3.69
C GLY A 62 -21.52 -3.86 2.20
N THR A 63 -22.60 -3.76 1.44
CA THR A 63 -22.56 -3.56 -0.02
C THR A 63 -21.85 -2.25 -0.39
N ARG A 64 -20.83 -2.34 -1.25
CA ARG A 64 -20.05 -1.17 -1.72
C ARG A 64 -20.36 -0.78 -3.16
N GLY A 65 -21.02 -1.63 -3.93
CA GLY A 65 -21.25 -1.44 -5.35
C GLY A 65 -20.01 -1.68 -6.20
N ILE A 66 -19.01 -2.38 -5.66
CA ILE A 66 -17.75 -2.70 -6.34
C ILE A 66 -17.84 -4.17 -6.78
N PRO A 67 -18.08 -4.44 -8.08
CA PRO A 67 -18.28 -5.79 -8.56
C PRO A 67 -16.98 -6.61 -8.51
N ILE A 68 -17.12 -7.90 -8.22
CA ILE A 68 -16.09 -8.89 -8.47
C ILE A 68 -16.32 -9.50 -9.85
N VAL A 69 -15.33 -9.42 -10.74
CA VAL A 69 -15.40 -9.93 -12.12
C VAL A 69 -14.50 -11.14 -12.29
N GLU A 70 -14.90 -12.04 -13.20
CA GLU A 70 -14.20 -13.32 -13.38
C GLU A 70 -12.87 -13.21 -14.12
N SER A 71 -12.66 -12.14 -14.90
CA SER A 71 -11.52 -12.01 -15.80
C SER A 71 -11.10 -10.56 -16.03
N PHE A 72 -9.87 -10.38 -16.51
CA PHE A 72 -9.32 -9.07 -16.84
C PHE A 72 -10.07 -8.39 -17.99
N GLU A 73 -10.54 -9.14 -19.00
CA GLU A 73 -11.31 -8.62 -20.13
C GLU A 73 -12.65 -8.01 -19.69
N LYS A 74 -13.30 -8.57 -18.67
CA LYS A 74 -14.50 -7.96 -18.08
C LYS A 74 -14.15 -6.67 -17.34
N ALA A 75 -13.04 -6.65 -16.61
CA ALA A 75 -12.56 -5.47 -15.89
C ALA A 75 -12.23 -4.31 -16.86
N LEU A 76 -11.62 -4.61 -18.02
CA LEU A 76 -11.27 -3.62 -19.05
C LEU A 76 -12.48 -2.84 -19.58
N LYS A 77 -13.68 -3.45 -19.61
CA LYS A 77 -14.92 -2.77 -20.04
C LYS A 77 -15.29 -1.58 -19.15
N LEU A 78 -14.79 -1.56 -17.92
CA LEU A 78 -14.96 -0.45 -16.97
C LEU A 78 -14.02 0.72 -17.25
N LYS A 79 -13.11 0.59 -18.23
CA LYS A 79 -12.11 1.60 -18.63
C LYS A 79 -11.23 2.07 -17.45
N PRO A 80 -10.58 1.15 -16.73
CA PRO A 80 -9.62 1.53 -15.69
C PRO A 80 -8.38 2.20 -16.27
N GLU A 81 -7.73 3.02 -15.46
CA GLU A 81 -6.48 3.72 -15.74
C GLU A 81 -5.28 3.03 -15.08
N ALA A 82 -5.51 2.14 -14.10
CA ALA A 82 -4.47 1.38 -13.44
C ALA A 82 -4.87 -0.06 -13.11
N LEU A 83 -3.90 -0.97 -13.13
CA LEU A 83 -4.00 -2.35 -12.65
C LEU A 83 -3.18 -2.50 -11.36
N ILE A 84 -3.84 -2.84 -10.26
CA ILE A 84 -3.19 -3.12 -8.98
C ILE A 84 -2.96 -4.64 -8.86
N LEU A 85 -1.72 -5.05 -8.62
CA LEU A 85 -1.40 -6.44 -8.27
C LEU A 85 -1.70 -6.67 -6.79
N GLY A 86 -2.94 -7.06 -6.50
CA GLY A 86 -3.52 -7.13 -5.16
C GLY A 86 -3.25 -8.43 -4.38
N VAL A 87 -2.57 -9.39 -4.99
CA VAL A 87 -2.19 -10.67 -4.38
C VAL A 87 -0.77 -11.06 -4.78
N ALA A 88 -0.05 -11.73 -3.89
CA ALA A 88 1.25 -12.32 -4.17
C ALA A 88 1.10 -13.82 -4.53
N PRO A 89 1.66 -14.28 -5.66
CA PRO A 89 1.58 -15.68 -6.04
C PRO A 89 2.49 -16.53 -5.13
N PRO A 90 2.11 -17.79 -4.82
CA PRO A 90 2.97 -18.72 -4.11
C PRO A 90 4.33 -18.88 -4.81
N GLY A 91 5.43 -18.77 -4.06
CA GLY A 91 6.78 -18.94 -4.60
C GLY A 91 7.37 -17.72 -5.33
N GLY A 92 6.66 -16.58 -5.36
CA GLY A 92 7.22 -15.28 -5.75
C GLY A 92 7.41 -15.02 -7.25
N LYS A 93 7.20 -16.03 -8.11
CA LYS A 93 7.20 -15.86 -9.58
C LYS A 93 5.82 -15.45 -10.08
N LEU A 94 5.79 -14.51 -11.02
CA LEU A 94 4.57 -14.17 -11.77
C LEU A 94 4.09 -15.36 -12.62
N PRO A 95 2.84 -15.85 -12.43
CA PRO A 95 2.25 -16.84 -13.33
C PRO A 95 2.13 -16.29 -14.76
N ASP A 96 2.25 -17.16 -15.77
CA ASP A 96 2.16 -16.77 -17.19
C ASP A 96 0.87 -16.01 -17.52
N GLU A 97 -0.27 -16.47 -16.97
CA GLU A 97 -1.57 -15.81 -17.09
C GLU A 97 -1.52 -14.34 -16.62
N TRP A 98 -0.80 -14.06 -15.54
CA TRP A 98 -0.67 -12.69 -15.03
C TRP A 98 0.25 -11.84 -15.90
N ARG A 99 1.30 -12.44 -16.49
CA ARG A 99 2.15 -11.71 -17.45
C ARG A 99 1.33 -11.25 -18.64
N GLU A 100 0.47 -12.10 -19.19
CA GLU A 100 -0.42 -11.71 -20.28
C GLU A 100 -1.41 -10.60 -19.86
N ASN A 101 -2.00 -10.69 -18.66
CA ASN A 101 -2.85 -9.63 -18.12
C ASN A 101 -2.11 -8.29 -17.95
N ILE A 102 -0.87 -8.31 -17.44
CA ILE A 102 -0.03 -7.11 -17.28
C ILE A 102 0.30 -6.51 -18.66
N LYS A 103 0.70 -7.33 -19.63
CA LYS A 103 0.95 -6.85 -21.01
C LYS A 103 -0.29 -6.25 -21.63
N SER A 104 -1.44 -6.89 -21.46
CA SER A 104 -2.71 -6.38 -21.96
C SER A 104 -3.08 -5.06 -21.27
N ALA A 105 -2.85 -4.91 -19.96
CA ALA A 105 -3.05 -3.66 -19.24
C ALA A 105 -2.17 -2.53 -19.79
N ILE A 106 -0.88 -2.78 -19.99
CA ILE A 106 0.06 -1.83 -20.58
C ILE A 106 -0.42 -1.38 -21.97
N LYS A 107 -0.81 -2.34 -22.83
CA LYS A 107 -1.31 -2.05 -24.18
C LYS A 107 -2.62 -1.26 -24.21
N ASN A 108 -3.39 -1.30 -23.13
CA ASN A 108 -4.61 -0.51 -22.94
C ASN A 108 -4.35 0.83 -22.23
N GLY A 109 -3.09 1.24 -22.07
CA GLY A 109 -2.73 2.52 -21.48
C GLY A 109 -2.86 2.58 -19.95
N MET A 110 -2.83 1.42 -19.28
CA MET A 110 -2.97 1.35 -17.83
C MET A 110 -1.61 1.36 -17.12
N ASP A 111 -1.50 2.14 -16.05
CA ASP A 111 -0.38 2.05 -15.12
C ASP A 111 -0.44 0.72 -14.34
N ILE A 112 0.73 0.13 -14.04
CA ILE A 112 0.81 -1.13 -13.30
C ILE A 112 1.35 -0.86 -11.89
N ILE A 113 0.54 -1.15 -10.87
CA ILE A 113 0.92 -0.97 -9.47
C ILE A 113 1.36 -2.32 -8.91
N ASN A 114 2.67 -2.51 -8.86
CA ASN A 114 3.32 -3.75 -8.46
C ASN A 114 3.83 -3.64 -7.01
N GLY A 115 3.35 -4.54 -6.16
CA GLY A 115 3.91 -4.70 -4.81
C GLY A 115 4.62 -6.03 -4.59
N LEU A 116 4.90 -6.79 -5.65
CA LEU A 116 5.64 -8.04 -5.57
C LEU A 116 7.14 -7.77 -5.37
N HIS A 117 7.87 -8.79 -4.90
CA HIS A 117 9.33 -8.73 -4.80
C HIS A 117 10.02 -8.73 -6.17
N GLN A 118 9.36 -9.28 -7.20
CA GLN A 118 9.83 -9.19 -8.57
C GLN A 118 9.49 -7.80 -9.11
N PHE A 119 10.51 -7.04 -9.52
CA PHE A 119 10.32 -5.72 -10.11
C PHE A 119 9.99 -5.81 -11.59
N LEU A 120 8.93 -5.12 -12.02
CA LEU A 120 8.51 -5.13 -13.42
C LEU A 120 9.42 -4.27 -14.28
N ASN A 121 10.01 -3.21 -13.74
CA ASN A 121 10.94 -2.36 -14.49
C ASN A 121 12.27 -3.07 -14.83
N ASP A 122 12.61 -4.16 -14.13
CA ASP A 122 13.83 -4.94 -14.43
C ASP A 122 13.58 -6.04 -15.48
N ASP A 123 12.31 -6.24 -15.88
CA ASP A 123 11.92 -7.17 -16.93
C ASP A 123 11.93 -6.45 -18.29
N PRO A 124 12.81 -6.81 -19.23
CA PRO A 124 12.93 -6.11 -20.51
C PRO A 124 11.63 -6.06 -21.30
N GLU A 125 10.81 -7.12 -21.24
CA GLU A 125 9.54 -7.18 -21.97
C GLU A 125 8.56 -6.14 -21.43
N PHE A 126 8.44 -6.02 -20.10
CA PHE A 126 7.53 -5.04 -19.49
C PHE A 126 8.06 -3.62 -19.62
N ALA A 127 9.36 -3.39 -19.41
CA ALA A 127 9.97 -2.06 -19.52
C ALA A 127 9.85 -1.48 -20.94
N GLU A 128 10.10 -2.29 -21.97
CA GLU A 128 9.95 -1.87 -23.37
C GLU A 128 8.50 -1.54 -23.70
N LEU A 129 7.55 -2.41 -23.33
CA LEU A 129 6.12 -2.15 -23.53
C LEU A 129 5.65 -0.91 -22.78
N ALA A 130 6.07 -0.71 -21.53
CA ALA A 130 5.67 0.45 -20.75
C ALA A 130 6.13 1.76 -21.39
N LYS A 131 7.37 1.76 -21.91
CA LYS A 131 7.92 2.89 -22.67
C LYS A 131 7.17 3.12 -23.99
N GLU A 132 6.83 2.07 -24.73
CA GLU A 132 6.11 2.16 -26.00
C GLU A 132 4.71 2.77 -25.81
N TYR A 133 3.98 2.33 -24.78
CA TYR A 133 2.60 2.76 -24.52
C TYR A 133 2.50 3.97 -23.58
N GLY A 134 3.63 4.49 -23.08
CA GLY A 134 3.68 5.67 -22.23
C GLY A 134 3.05 5.49 -20.85
N VAL A 135 3.05 4.27 -20.31
CA VAL A 135 2.50 3.95 -18.99
C VAL A 135 3.59 3.81 -17.94
N ARG A 136 3.23 3.89 -16.66
CA ARG A 136 4.14 3.73 -15.54
C ARG A 136 4.07 2.31 -14.96
N LEU A 137 5.23 1.71 -14.75
CA LEU A 137 5.38 0.54 -13.89
C LEU A 137 5.81 1.01 -12.50
N VAL A 138 4.90 0.96 -11.54
CA VAL A 138 5.13 1.42 -10.16
C VAL A 138 5.51 0.23 -9.31
N ASP A 139 6.82 0.00 -9.14
CA ASP A 139 7.37 -1.02 -8.24
C ASP A 139 7.42 -0.48 -6.81
N ASN A 140 6.35 -0.65 -6.02
CA ASN A 140 6.25 -0.12 -4.66
C ASN A 140 7.37 -0.60 -3.72
N ARG A 141 7.90 -1.81 -3.97
CA ARG A 141 8.99 -2.39 -3.18
C ARG A 141 10.37 -1.90 -3.59
N ARG A 142 10.51 -1.12 -4.68
CA ARG A 142 11.82 -0.63 -5.10
C ARG A 142 12.30 0.42 -4.10
N PRO A 143 13.46 0.23 -3.45
CA PRO A 143 14.01 1.24 -2.56
C PRO A 143 14.30 2.54 -3.34
N PRO A 144 14.20 3.71 -2.68
CA PRO A 144 14.68 4.96 -3.25
C PRO A 144 16.16 4.88 -3.64
N GLU A 145 16.58 5.63 -4.65
CA GLU A 145 17.99 5.63 -5.08
C GLU A 145 18.92 6.33 -4.07
N ASN A 146 18.41 7.36 -3.39
CA ASN A 146 19.20 8.23 -2.51
C ASN A 146 19.00 7.88 -1.03
N LEU A 147 19.36 6.64 -0.67
CA LEU A 147 19.32 6.17 0.71
C LEU A 147 20.44 6.79 1.55
N VAL A 148 20.11 7.19 2.77
CA VAL A 148 21.05 7.79 3.73
C VAL A 148 21.00 7.03 5.06
N LEU A 149 22.11 7.04 5.79
CA LEU A 149 22.15 6.51 7.14
C LEU A 149 21.35 7.41 8.08
N ALA A 150 20.72 6.82 9.11
CA ALA A 150 20.12 7.58 10.19
C ALA A 150 21.19 8.44 10.88
N ASN A 151 20.91 9.73 11.06
CA ASN A 151 21.83 10.67 11.70
C ASN A 151 21.36 11.08 13.10
N GLY A 152 20.15 10.68 13.51
CA GLY A 152 19.60 10.94 14.85
C GLY A 152 18.92 12.30 15.00
N GLU A 153 18.66 13.01 13.89
CA GLU A 153 17.82 14.22 13.87
C GLU A 153 16.45 13.96 14.52
N CYS A 154 15.93 12.73 14.39
CA CYS A 154 14.68 12.29 15.02
C CYS A 154 14.56 12.62 16.51
N ARG A 155 15.69 12.60 17.24
CA ARG A 155 15.73 12.88 18.69
C ARG A 155 15.43 14.34 19.05
N SER A 156 15.52 15.24 18.07
CA SER A 156 15.31 16.68 18.27
C SER A 156 13.88 17.14 17.93
N TRP A 157 13.07 16.26 17.33
CA TRP A 157 11.73 16.60 16.89
C TRP A 157 10.80 16.90 18.07
N LYS A 158 10.01 17.96 17.93
CA LYS A 158 9.02 18.39 18.93
C LYS A 158 7.61 17.89 18.60
N VAL A 159 7.36 17.50 17.35
CA VAL A 159 6.09 16.92 16.93
C VAL A 159 5.97 15.52 17.55
N PRO A 160 4.86 15.19 18.24
CA PRO A 160 4.64 13.86 18.76
C PRO A 160 4.63 12.82 17.64
N VAL A 161 5.60 11.90 17.68
CA VAL A 161 5.66 10.73 16.80
C VAL A 161 5.19 9.52 17.59
N VAL A 162 4.23 8.78 17.05
CA VAL A 162 3.66 7.57 17.64
C VAL A 162 3.93 6.39 16.72
N ALA A 163 4.70 5.42 17.19
CA ALA A 163 4.88 4.16 16.47
C ALA A 163 3.77 3.18 16.84
N VAL A 164 3.07 2.63 15.85
CA VAL A 164 2.04 1.60 16.07
C VAL A 164 2.66 0.23 15.78
N LEU A 165 3.03 -0.46 16.86
CA LEU A 165 3.66 -1.77 16.88
C LEU A 165 2.63 -2.86 17.16
N SER A 166 3.10 -4.13 17.18
CA SER A 166 2.28 -5.27 17.60
C SER A 166 3.17 -6.44 18.06
N THR A 167 2.56 -7.45 18.66
CA THR A 167 3.25 -8.66 19.14
C THR A 167 3.55 -9.70 18.05
N ASP A 168 2.99 -9.54 16.84
CA ASP A 168 3.32 -10.35 15.66
C ASP A 168 3.05 -9.58 14.34
N ALA A 169 3.44 -10.14 13.20
CA ALA A 169 3.09 -9.65 11.88
C ALA A 169 1.58 -9.78 11.60
N ALA A 170 1.05 -8.95 10.71
CA ALA A 170 -0.37 -8.97 10.30
C ALA A 170 -1.43 -8.80 11.41
N CYS A 171 -1.07 -8.33 12.61
CA CYS A 171 -2.00 -8.07 13.73
C CYS A 171 -2.73 -6.70 13.68
N GLY A 172 -2.98 -6.15 12.50
CA GLY A 172 -3.81 -4.94 12.38
C GLY A 172 -3.14 -3.59 12.67
N LYS A 173 -1.80 -3.50 12.75
CA LYS A 173 -1.07 -2.21 12.93
C LYS A 173 -1.58 -1.09 12.01
N HIS A 174 -1.63 -1.38 10.71
CA HIS A 174 -2.17 -0.49 9.69
C HIS A 174 -3.63 -0.13 9.98
N VAL A 175 -4.46 -1.13 10.30
CA VAL A 175 -5.90 -0.96 10.57
C VAL A 175 -6.10 0.02 11.72
N SER A 176 -5.35 -0.14 12.80
CA SER A 176 -5.35 0.74 13.96
C SER A 176 -4.96 2.17 13.58
N ILE A 177 -3.93 2.35 12.74
CA ILE A 177 -3.54 3.69 12.26
C ILE A 177 -4.68 4.38 11.53
N MET A 178 -5.41 3.68 10.66
CA MET A 178 -6.53 4.29 9.93
C MET A 178 -7.60 4.83 10.88
N GLU A 179 -7.91 4.08 11.95
CA GLU A 179 -8.84 4.53 12.99
C GLU A 179 -8.28 5.70 13.83
N PHE A 180 -6.98 5.71 14.11
CA PHE A 180 -6.32 6.83 14.78
C PHE A 180 -6.32 8.10 13.91
N MET A 181 -6.07 7.97 12.61
CA MET A 181 -6.14 9.07 11.64
C MET A 181 -7.55 9.65 11.59
N ARG A 182 -8.59 8.81 11.50
CA ARG A 182 -10.00 9.23 11.54
C ARG A 182 -10.35 9.94 12.84
N SER A 183 -9.94 9.36 13.97
CA SER A 183 -10.23 9.89 15.31
C SER A 183 -9.53 11.23 15.57
N ALA A 184 -8.26 11.35 15.19
CA ALA A 184 -7.49 12.58 15.32
C ALA A 184 -8.07 13.71 14.45
N LYS A 185 -8.42 13.42 13.19
CA LYS A 185 -9.13 14.39 12.33
C LYS A 185 -10.46 14.83 12.93
N LYS A 186 -11.27 13.89 13.45
CA LYS A 186 -12.54 14.19 14.13
C LYS A 186 -12.36 15.06 15.38
N ALA A 187 -11.24 14.90 16.08
CA ALA A 187 -10.85 15.72 17.22
C ALA A 187 -10.23 17.09 16.83
N GLY A 188 -10.17 17.41 15.52
CA GLY A 188 -9.67 18.69 15.03
C GLY A 188 -8.15 18.78 14.85
N TYR A 189 -7.43 17.66 14.97
CA TYR A 189 -6.00 17.61 14.69
C TYR A 189 -5.73 17.45 13.20
N ASN A 190 -4.54 17.88 12.78
CA ASN A 190 -3.94 17.58 11.49
C ASN A 190 -2.94 16.42 11.62
N PRO A 191 -3.40 15.15 11.67
CA PRO A 191 -2.50 14.01 11.84
C PRO A 191 -1.77 13.68 10.55
N GLY A 192 -0.53 13.20 10.70
CA GLY A 192 0.28 12.65 9.63
C GLY A 192 0.37 11.13 9.69
N PHE A 193 0.53 10.51 8.53
CA PHE A 193 0.71 9.07 8.40
C PHE A 193 1.97 8.75 7.59
N VAL A 194 2.90 8.02 8.20
CA VAL A 194 4.07 7.42 7.53
C VAL A 194 3.81 5.94 7.29
N ALA A 195 3.62 5.59 6.02
CA ALA A 195 3.42 4.22 5.56
C ALA A 195 4.79 3.52 5.42
N THR A 196 4.94 2.34 6.00
CA THR A 196 6.21 1.59 5.96
C THR A 196 6.07 0.22 5.29
N GLY A 197 4.84 -0.14 4.89
CA GLY A 197 4.52 -1.38 4.21
C GLY A 197 3.77 -1.17 2.89
N GLN A 198 3.86 -2.18 2.03
CA GLN A 198 3.29 -2.18 0.68
C GLN A 198 1.80 -1.80 0.64
N SER A 199 0.97 -2.36 1.53
CA SER A 199 -0.48 -2.14 1.50
C SER A 199 -0.85 -0.70 1.87
N ALA A 200 -0.10 -0.06 2.76
CA ALA A 200 -0.29 1.33 3.18
C ALA A 200 0.05 2.35 2.09
N MET A 201 0.93 2.00 1.15
CA MET A 201 1.30 2.87 0.03
C MET A 201 0.13 3.14 -0.92
N LEU A 202 -0.85 2.24 -0.97
CA LEU A 202 -2.04 2.41 -1.81
C LEU A 202 -3.06 3.39 -1.20
N LEU A 203 -2.82 3.81 0.04
CA LEU A 203 -3.63 4.79 0.76
C LEU A 203 -3.01 6.18 0.69
N GLN A 204 -3.81 7.20 0.96
CA GLN A 204 -3.34 8.56 1.16
C GLN A 204 -2.51 8.62 2.45
N ASN A 205 -1.23 8.96 2.30
CA ASN A 205 -0.28 9.07 3.38
C ASN A 205 0.67 10.25 3.08
N ASP A 206 1.45 10.67 4.08
CA ASP A 206 2.37 11.79 3.93
C ASP A 206 3.70 11.39 3.32
N ALA A 207 4.14 10.20 3.64
CA ALA A 207 5.42 9.67 3.21
C ALA A 207 5.33 8.15 3.27
N GLU A 208 6.06 7.49 2.39
CA GLU A 208 5.98 6.06 2.17
C GLU A 208 7.31 5.45 1.76
N ALA A 209 7.58 4.25 2.27
CA ALA A 209 8.52 3.30 1.68
C ALA A 209 8.14 1.90 2.13
N VAL A 210 8.60 0.86 1.42
CA VAL A 210 8.50 -0.51 1.91
C VAL A 210 9.79 -0.87 2.64
N VAL A 211 9.77 -0.76 3.97
CA VAL A 211 10.99 -0.89 4.80
C VAL A 211 11.63 -2.27 4.67
N ASP A 212 10.84 -3.34 4.53
CA ASP A 212 11.33 -4.72 4.39
C ASP A 212 12.16 -4.97 3.12
N ALA A 213 12.15 -4.02 2.16
CA ALA A 213 12.88 -4.09 0.91
C ALA A 213 14.15 -3.20 0.91
N ILE A 214 14.35 -2.40 1.96
CA ILE A 214 15.47 -1.48 2.08
C ILE A 214 16.65 -2.23 2.72
N PRO A 215 17.89 -2.09 2.18
CA PRO A 215 19.06 -2.65 2.83
C PRO A 215 19.18 -2.12 4.27
N ILE A 216 19.46 -3.03 5.20
CA ILE A 216 19.31 -2.77 6.64
C ILE A 216 20.06 -1.53 7.16
N ASP A 217 21.23 -1.23 6.60
CA ASP A 217 22.04 -0.05 6.94
C ASP A 217 21.25 1.26 6.79
N PHE A 218 20.31 1.31 5.83
CA PHE A 218 19.57 2.51 5.48
C PHE A 218 18.12 2.51 5.96
N ALA A 219 17.59 1.38 6.43
CA ALA A 219 16.18 1.22 6.78
C ALA A 219 15.73 2.26 7.84
N ALA A 220 16.52 2.45 8.90
CA ALA A 220 16.23 3.45 9.92
C ALA A 220 16.37 4.89 9.38
N GLY A 221 17.35 5.15 8.52
CA GLY A 221 17.55 6.47 7.92
C GLY A 221 16.42 6.85 6.98
N GLU A 222 15.86 5.88 6.26
CA GLU A 222 14.68 6.11 5.44
C GLU A 222 13.46 6.43 6.31
N VAL A 223 13.19 5.67 7.38
CA VAL A 223 12.08 5.98 8.30
C VAL A 223 12.26 7.37 8.92
N GLU A 224 13.49 7.75 9.27
CA GLU A 224 13.82 9.11 9.76
C GLU A 224 13.45 10.17 8.71
N ARG A 225 13.86 9.97 7.45
CA ARG A 225 13.56 10.85 6.33
C ARG A 225 12.06 10.99 6.08
N LEU A 226 11.32 9.88 6.07
CA LEU A 226 9.87 9.88 5.85
C LEU A 226 9.11 10.60 6.98
N THR A 227 9.53 10.37 8.22
CA THR A 227 8.93 11.03 9.39
C THR A 227 9.17 12.53 9.34
N LYS A 228 10.39 12.95 8.98
CA LYS A 228 10.72 14.37 8.75
C LYS A 228 9.85 14.99 7.66
N GLN A 229 9.63 14.32 6.53
CA GLN A 229 8.73 14.82 5.49
C GLN A 229 7.30 15.07 6.00
N SER A 230 6.79 14.19 6.87
CA SER A 230 5.49 14.39 7.51
C SER A 230 5.50 15.60 8.45
N ILE A 231 6.57 15.81 9.22
CA ILE A 231 6.75 17.01 10.06
C ILE A 231 6.75 18.29 9.21
N GLU A 232 7.50 18.31 8.12
CA GLU A 232 7.65 19.47 7.22
C GLU A 232 6.33 19.86 6.53
N LYS A 233 5.39 18.90 6.41
CA LYS A 233 4.01 19.15 5.96
C LYS A 233 3.11 19.80 7.02
N GLY A 234 3.65 20.16 8.19
CA GLY A 234 2.92 20.85 9.26
C GLY A 234 1.96 19.94 10.03
N ARG A 235 2.25 18.64 10.09
CA ARG A 235 1.46 17.66 10.85
C ARG A 235 1.67 17.86 12.35
N GLN A 236 0.60 17.73 13.14
CA GLN A 236 0.60 18.00 14.58
C GLN A 236 0.87 16.75 15.43
N ILE A 237 0.64 15.57 14.87
CA ILE A 237 0.93 14.26 15.42
C ILE A 237 1.19 13.32 14.25
N ILE A 238 2.17 12.43 14.36
CA ILE A 238 2.55 11.52 13.27
C ILE A 238 2.39 10.10 13.74
N PHE A 239 1.61 9.32 13.01
CA PHE A 239 1.51 7.88 13.19
C PHE A 239 2.45 7.19 12.20
N VAL A 240 3.38 6.40 12.73
CA VAL A 240 4.31 5.59 11.93
C VAL A 240 3.90 4.14 12.01
N GLU A 241 3.68 3.53 10.85
CA GLU A 241 3.37 2.10 10.76
C GLU A 241 4.57 1.27 11.22
N GLY A 242 4.38 0.42 12.23
CA GLY A 242 5.34 -0.60 12.59
C GLY A 242 5.36 -1.73 11.57
N GLN A 243 6.51 -2.38 11.39
CA GLN A 243 6.66 -3.58 10.58
C GLN A 243 7.09 -4.76 11.44
N GLY A 244 6.62 -5.97 11.11
CA GLY A 244 6.95 -7.18 11.87
C GLY A 244 6.55 -7.11 13.35
N SER A 245 7.40 -7.67 14.20
CA SER A 245 7.38 -7.52 15.65
C SER A 245 8.77 -7.72 16.22
N LEU A 246 9.12 -7.04 17.31
CA LEU A 246 10.41 -7.19 18.00
C LEU A 246 10.68 -8.61 18.47
N SER A 247 9.64 -9.35 18.85
CA SER A 247 9.76 -10.75 19.28
C SER A 247 9.90 -11.73 18.11
N HIS A 248 9.62 -11.32 16.88
CA HIS A 248 9.62 -12.22 15.72
C HIS A 248 11.05 -12.38 15.16
N PRO A 249 11.61 -13.60 15.12
CA PRO A 249 13.02 -13.82 14.79
C PRO A 249 13.39 -13.37 13.37
N ALA A 250 12.44 -13.40 12.42
CA ALA A 250 12.69 -12.97 11.04
C ALA A 250 12.44 -11.48 10.78
N TYR A 251 11.60 -10.81 11.58
CA TYR A 251 11.09 -9.45 11.26
C TYR A 251 11.38 -8.43 12.37
N GLY A 252 12.04 -8.84 13.45
CA GLY A 252 12.54 -7.95 14.49
C GLY A 252 13.42 -6.80 13.95
N PRO A 253 14.31 -7.03 12.96
CA PRO A 253 15.09 -5.95 12.35
C PRO A 253 14.22 -4.82 11.77
N ASP A 254 13.09 -5.14 11.14
CA ASP A 254 12.19 -4.13 10.57
C ASP A 254 11.53 -3.27 11.66
N SER A 255 11.07 -3.91 12.74
CA SER A 255 10.54 -3.22 13.93
C SER A 255 11.60 -2.29 14.54
N MET A 256 12.85 -2.75 14.64
CA MET A 256 13.96 -1.96 15.17
C MET A 256 14.29 -0.77 14.28
N ALA A 257 14.29 -0.96 12.95
CA ALA A 257 14.51 0.12 12.00
C ALA A 257 13.45 1.22 12.13
N VAL A 258 12.17 0.85 12.28
CA VAL A 258 11.09 1.81 12.52
C VAL A 258 11.32 2.58 13.82
N LEU A 259 11.59 1.88 14.93
CA LEU A 259 11.81 2.51 16.24
C LEU A 259 13.00 3.48 16.25
N TYR A 260 14.11 3.10 15.65
CA TYR A 260 15.29 3.96 15.60
C TYR A 260 15.15 5.12 14.64
N GLY A 261 14.48 4.92 13.51
CA GLY A 261 14.27 5.98 12.52
C GLY A 261 13.28 7.05 12.97
N CYS A 262 12.18 6.64 13.61
CA CYS A 262 11.14 7.60 14.00
C CYS A 262 11.28 8.13 15.43
N TRP A 263 12.08 7.47 16.27
CA TRP A 263 12.34 7.81 17.67
C TRP A 263 11.07 8.25 18.42
N PRO A 264 10.10 7.33 18.56
CA PRO A 264 8.75 7.69 18.91
C PRO A 264 8.65 8.24 20.33
N ALA A 265 7.82 9.27 20.53
CA ALA A 265 7.47 9.78 21.84
C ALA A 265 6.54 8.81 22.61
N ALA A 266 5.78 7.99 21.88
CA ALA A 266 4.94 6.95 22.43
C ALA A 266 4.82 5.76 21.46
N THR A 267 4.58 4.58 22.01
CA THR A 267 4.25 3.38 21.23
C THR A 267 2.85 2.90 21.58
N ILE A 268 2.12 2.42 20.58
CA ILE A 268 0.88 1.65 20.75
C ILE A 268 1.19 0.22 20.35
N LEU A 269 0.80 -0.77 21.16
CA LEU A 269 1.04 -2.21 20.94
C LEU A 269 -0.28 -2.95 20.73
#